data_AF-A0A4Q0IMA6-F1
#
_entry.id   AF-A0A4Q0IMA6-F1
#
_cell.length_a   1.000
_cell.length_b   1.000
_cell.length_c   1.000
_cell.angle_alpha   90.00
_cell.angle_beta   90.00
_cell.angle_gamma   90.00
#
_symmetry.space_group_name_H-M   'P 1'
#
loop_
_entity.id
_entity.type
_entity.pdbx_description
1 polymer ?
#
loop_
_entity_poly.entity_id
_entity_poly.type
_entity_poly.pdbx_seq_one_letter_code
_entity_poly.pdbx_strand_id
1 'polypeptide(L)'
;SGSVIVDVAIDQGGNCALTKAGEEIVAHGVTISGIKNIPGMMPTSSTWMFAHNIYNLLAFLAKDGKIVLDRNDPIVASSLTTINKEIVHAGAKEAGL
;
A
#
# COMPACT_ATOMS: atom_id res chain seq x y z
N SER A 1 -27.56 -14.90 -15.31
CA SER A 1 -26.93 -15.63 -14.18
C SER A 1 -25.48 -15.85 -14.56
N GLY A 2 -24.52 -15.43 -13.72
CA GLY A 2 -23.09 -15.59 -14.01
C GLY A 2 -22.24 -14.32 -13.94
N SER A 3 -22.77 -13.20 -13.43
CA SER A 3 -21.96 -12.02 -13.15
C SER A 3 -21.09 -12.23 -11.91
N VAL A 4 -19.90 -11.65 -11.92
CA VAL A 4 -18.95 -11.71 -10.79
C VAL A 4 -18.49 -10.30 -10.45
N ILE A 5 -18.45 -9.98 -9.15
CA ILE A 5 -17.84 -8.76 -8.59
C ILE A 5 -16.58 -9.19 -7.84
N VAL A 6 -15.45 -8.58 -8.16
CA VAL A 6 -14.20 -8.73 -7.42
C VAL A 6 -13.90 -7.41 -6.75
N ASP A 7 -14.00 -7.38 -5.42
CA ASP A 7 -13.84 -6.15 -4.64
C ASP A 7 -12.39 -6.00 -4.17
N VAL A 8 -11.60 -5.30 -4.97
CA VAL A 8 -10.17 -5.06 -4.70
C VAL A 8 -9.90 -4.11 -3.52
N ALA A 9 -10.94 -3.43 -3.01
CA ALA A 9 -10.81 -2.43 -1.93
C ALA A 9 -11.14 -3.01 -0.55
N ILE A 10 -11.33 -4.32 -0.44
CA ILE A 10 -11.84 -4.96 0.79
C ILE A 10 -10.95 -4.75 2.02
N ASP A 11 -9.64 -4.61 1.84
CA ASP A 11 -8.70 -4.33 2.92
C ASP A 11 -8.84 -2.90 3.49
N GLN A 12 -9.59 -2.02 2.82
CA GLN A 12 -9.89 -0.63 3.22
C GLN A 12 -11.38 -0.41 3.54
N GLY A 13 -12.16 -1.48 3.70
CA GLY A 13 -13.60 -1.43 3.98
C GLY A 13 -14.50 -1.92 2.85
N GLY A 14 -13.96 -2.04 1.62
CA GLY A 14 -14.69 -2.57 0.46
C GLY A 14 -15.58 -1.54 -0.26
N ASN A 15 -15.72 -1.71 -1.57
CA ASN A 15 -16.61 -0.87 -2.40
C ASN A 15 -18.04 -1.42 -2.46
N CYS A 16 -18.22 -2.73 -2.27
CA CYS A 16 -19.53 -3.36 -2.26
C CYS A 16 -19.91 -3.73 -0.82
N ALA A 17 -21.03 -3.16 -0.34
CA ALA A 17 -21.51 -3.37 1.03
C ALA A 17 -21.79 -4.83 1.40
N LEU A 18 -21.98 -5.70 0.41
CA LEU A 18 -22.19 -7.14 0.61
C LEU A 18 -20.89 -7.94 0.64
N THR A 19 -19.75 -7.35 0.25
CA THR A 19 -18.46 -8.04 0.22
C THR A 19 -18.09 -8.50 1.63
N LYS A 20 -17.71 -9.76 1.75
CA LYS A 20 -17.14 -10.32 2.97
C LYS A 20 -15.64 -10.56 2.80
N ALA A 21 -14.88 -10.01 3.73
CA ALA A 21 -13.43 -9.96 3.64
C ALA A 21 -12.81 -11.36 3.80
N GLY A 22 -12.20 -11.88 2.74
CA GLY A 22 -11.61 -13.21 2.66
C GLY A 22 -12.58 -14.31 2.21
N GLU A 23 -13.80 -13.96 1.83
CA GLU A 23 -14.84 -14.91 1.42
C GLU A 23 -15.29 -14.67 -0.02
N GLU A 24 -15.82 -15.73 -0.63
CA GLU A 24 -16.61 -15.64 -1.85
C GLU A 24 -18.06 -16.00 -1.52
N ILE A 25 -18.98 -15.09 -1.83
CA ILE A 25 -20.41 -15.28 -1.55
C ILE A 25 -21.22 -15.15 -2.83
N VAL A 26 -22.45 -15.67 -2.82
CA VAL A 26 -23.43 -15.39 -3.88
C VAL A 26 -24.58 -14.60 -3.29
N ALA A 27 -24.86 -13.44 -3.87
CA ALA A 27 -25.99 -12.59 -3.51
C ALA A 27 -26.71 -12.14 -4.79
N HIS A 28 -28.04 -12.23 -4.80
CA HIS A 28 -28.87 -11.85 -5.97
C HIS A 28 -28.45 -12.50 -7.30
N GLY A 29 -27.89 -13.72 -7.26
CA GLY A 29 -27.40 -14.42 -8.45
C GLY A 29 -26.07 -13.87 -9.02
N VAL A 30 -25.35 -13.06 -8.24
CA VAL A 30 -24.02 -12.52 -8.53
C VAL A 30 -23.02 -13.10 -7.54
N THR A 31 -21.90 -13.62 -8.02
CA THR A 31 -20.78 -14.03 -7.16
C THR A 31 -19.99 -12.79 -6.75
N ILE A 32 -19.70 -12.63 -5.47
CA ILE A 32 -18.95 -11.51 -4.91
C ILE A 32 -17.72 -12.07 -4.21
N SER A 33 -16.54 -11.75 -4.72
CA SER A 33 -15.25 -12.16 -4.15
C SER A 33 -14.64 -11.01 -3.37
N GLY A 34 -14.46 -11.22 -2.06
CA GLY A 34 -13.77 -10.31 -1.16
C GLY A 34 -12.35 -10.76 -0.86
N ILE A 35 -11.65 -11.31 -1.86
CA ILE A 35 -10.29 -11.83 -1.70
C ILE A 35 -9.34 -10.76 -1.15
N LYS A 36 -8.56 -11.13 -0.14
CA LYS A 36 -7.55 -10.26 0.48
C LYS A 36 -6.18 -10.50 -0.13
N ASN A 37 -5.30 -9.51 0.02
CA ASN A 37 -3.90 -9.63 -0.37
C ASN A 37 -3.74 -10.18 -1.80
N ILE A 38 -4.43 -9.55 -2.76
CA ILE A 38 -4.35 -9.89 -4.19
C ILE A 38 -2.89 -9.93 -4.69
N PRO A 39 -1.98 -9.00 -4.30
CA PRO A 39 -0.57 -9.10 -4.69
C PRO A 39 0.10 -10.41 -4.23
N GLY A 40 -0.31 -10.95 -3.08
CA GLY A 40 0.14 -12.24 -2.55
C GLY A 40 -0.24 -13.44 -3.42
N MET A 41 -1.22 -13.31 -4.32
CA MET A 41 -1.58 -14.35 -5.29
C MET A 41 -0.64 -14.40 -6.49
N MET A 42 0.14 -13.33 -6.73
CA MET A 42 1.17 -13.27 -7.76
C MET A 42 2.54 -12.94 -7.13
N PRO A 43 3.03 -13.78 -6.20
CA PRO A 43 4.12 -13.41 -5.31
C PRO A 43 5.41 -13.08 -6.06
N THR A 44 5.71 -13.77 -7.16
CA THR A 44 6.90 -13.52 -7.98
C THR A 44 6.88 -12.11 -8.58
N SER A 45 5.82 -11.76 -9.30
CA SER A 45 5.68 -10.44 -9.94
C SER A 45 5.58 -9.32 -8.92
N SER A 46 4.79 -9.51 -7.87
CA SER A 46 4.61 -8.53 -6.79
C SER A 46 5.93 -8.26 -6.05
N THR A 47 6.69 -9.31 -5.72
CA THR A 47 8.01 -9.17 -5.09
C THR A 47 8.98 -8.45 -6.00
N TRP A 48 9.00 -8.79 -7.30
CA TRP A 48 9.87 -8.15 -8.27
C TRP A 48 9.58 -6.65 -8.38
N MET A 49 8.30 -6.26 -8.52
CA MET A 49 7.90 -4.85 -8.58
C MET A 49 8.22 -4.11 -7.28
N PHE A 50 7.96 -4.72 -6.12
CA PHE A 50 8.30 -4.12 -4.83
C PHE A 50 9.81 -3.90 -4.69
N ALA A 51 10.63 -4.89 -5.04
CA ALA A 51 12.09 -4.77 -5.02
C ALA A 51 12.60 -3.63 -5.91
N HIS A 52 11.99 -3.44 -7.10
CA HIS A 52 12.34 -2.32 -7.99
C HIS A 52 11.97 -0.96 -7.38
N ASN A 53 10.83 -0.85 -6.70
CA ASN A 53 10.46 0.38 -6.00
C ASN A 53 11.46 0.71 -4.87
N ILE A 54 11.86 -0.30 -4.08
CA ILE A 54 12.88 -0.11 -3.03
C ILE A 54 14.23 0.27 -3.64
N TYR A 55 14.66 -0.39 -4.71
CA TYR A 55 15.89 -0.04 -5.42
C TYR A 55 15.87 1.41 -5.90
N ASN A 56 14.79 1.83 -6.57
CA ASN A 56 14.66 3.20 -7.10
C ASN A 56 14.66 4.24 -5.98
N LEU A 57 13.98 3.97 -4.87
CA LEU A 57 14.01 4.83 -3.69
C LEU A 57 15.43 4.95 -3.11
N LEU A 58 16.13 3.82 -2.95
CA LEU A 58 17.51 3.84 -2.44
C LEU A 58 18.47 4.54 -3.41
N ALA A 59 18.33 4.33 -4.71
CA ALA A 59 19.13 5.02 -5.73
C ALA A 59 18.90 6.54 -5.71
N PHE A 60 17.66 6.97 -5.49
CA PHE A 60 17.31 8.38 -5.30
C PHE A 60 17.93 8.99 -4.03
N LEU A 61 17.91 8.26 -2.92
CA LEU A 61 18.44 8.70 -1.63
C LEU A 61 19.98 8.62 -1.54
N ALA A 62 20.60 7.71 -2.29
CA ALA A 62 22.04 7.49 -2.26
C ALA A 62 22.76 8.52 -3.13
N LYS A 63 23.56 9.39 -2.49
CA LYS A 63 24.46 10.34 -3.14
C LYS A 63 25.88 10.03 -2.70
N ASP A 64 26.78 9.80 -3.66
CA ASP A 64 28.19 9.47 -3.41
C ASP A 64 28.40 8.32 -2.40
N GLY A 65 27.57 7.28 -2.50
CA GLY A 65 27.64 6.10 -1.63
C GLY A 65 27.11 6.32 -0.21
N LYS A 66 26.46 7.45 0.07
CA LYS A 66 25.83 7.75 1.37
C LYS A 66 24.35 8.06 1.19
N ILE A 67 23.54 7.66 2.16
CA ILE A 67 22.14 8.06 2.20
C ILE A 67 22.04 9.52 2.61
N VAL A 68 21.39 10.33 1.77
CA VAL A 68 21.13 11.75 2.01
C VAL A 68 19.62 11.96 2.10
N LEU A 69 19.16 12.36 3.28
CA LEU A 69 17.76 12.70 3.54
C LEU A 69 17.58 14.21 3.48
N ASP A 70 17.47 14.76 2.26
CA ASP A 70 17.18 16.19 2.08
C ASP A 70 15.74 16.49 2.46
N ARG A 71 15.52 17.06 3.65
CA ARG A 71 14.18 17.34 4.18
C ARG A 71 13.44 18.46 3.45
N ASN A 72 14.10 19.18 2.54
CA ASN A 72 13.43 20.15 1.67
C ASN A 72 12.89 19.48 0.39
N ASP A 73 13.34 18.27 0.07
CA ASP A 73 12.80 17.50 -1.03
C ASP A 73 11.38 16.99 -0.67
N PRO A 74 10.35 17.24 -1.51
CA PRO A 74 8.98 16.83 -1.21
C PRO A 74 8.80 15.31 -1.03
N ILE A 75 9.56 14.49 -1.75
CA ILE A 75 9.50 13.03 -1.65
C ILE A 75 10.05 12.59 -0.29
N VAL A 76 11.19 13.14 0.14
CA VAL A 76 11.77 12.84 1.45
C VAL A 76 10.87 13.35 2.58
N ALA A 77 10.37 14.59 2.48
CA ALA A 77 9.52 15.19 3.51
C ALA A 77 8.20 14.43 3.71
N SER A 78 7.60 13.91 2.64
CA SER A 78 6.34 13.15 2.68
C SER A 78 6.53 11.68 3.07
N SER A 79 7.69 11.08 2.80
CA SER A 79 7.95 9.67 3.11
C SER A 79 8.62 9.42 4.47
N LEU A 80 9.41 10.38 4.97
CA LEU A 80 10.14 10.24 6.24
C LEU A 80 9.22 10.47 7.44
N THR A 81 8.95 9.40 8.19
CA THR A 81 8.08 9.47 9.37
C THR A 81 8.80 9.88 10.65
N THR A 82 9.97 9.30 10.90
CA THR A 82 10.77 9.54 12.11
C THR A 82 12.27 9.56 11.82
N ILE A 83 13.01 10.38 12.57
CA ILE A 83 14.48 10.39 12.58
C ILE A 83 14.96 10.86 13.95
N ASN A 84 16.05 10.27 14.45
CA ASN A 84 16.63 10.63 15.76
C ASN A 84 15.62 10.60 16.92
N LYS A 85 14.67 9.65 16.89
CA LYS A 85 13.58 9.50 17.87
C LYS A 85 12.54 10.62 17.87
N GLU A 86 12.55 11.48 16.86
CA GLU A 86 11.53 12.51 16.67
C GLU A 86 10.62 12.12 15.50
N ILE A 87 9.31 12.34 15.65
CA ILE A 87 8.39 12.32 14.52
C ILE A 87 8.66 13.58 13.70
N VAL A 88 8.75 13.45 12.38
CA VAL A 88 9.01 14.58 11.47
C VAL A 88 7.96 14.75 10.38
N HIS A 89 7.16 13.71 10.11
CA HIS A 89 6.05 13.77 9.16
C HIS A 89 4.93 14.68 9.65
N ALA A 90 4.53 15.67 8.84
CA ALA A 90 3.57 16.70 9.20
C ALA A 90 2.22 16.11 9.66
N GLY A 91 1.62 15.23 8.86
CA GLY A 91 0.33 14.63 9.20
C GLY A 91 0.37 13.72 10.43
N ALA A 92 1.54 13.16 10.77
CA ALA A 92 1.68 12.33 11.98
C ALA A 92 1.72 13.21 13.24
N LYS A 93 2.38 14.38 13.16
CA LYS A 93 2.38 15.38 14.24
C LYS A 93 1.00 15.97 14.47
N GLU A 94 0.28 16.29 13.41
CA GLU A 94 -1.09 16.85 13.49
C GLU A 94 -2.06 15.86 14.13
N ALA A 95 -1.86 14.56 13.93
CA ALA A 95 -2.65 13.50 14.54
C ALA A 95 -2.35 13.26 16.03
N GLY A 96 -1.36 13.96 16.61
CA GLY A 96 -1.00 13.83 18.03
C GLY A 96 -0.24 12.54 18.38
N LEU A 97 0.46 11.95 17.41
CA LEU A 97 1.38 10.82 17.63
C LEU A 97 2.73 11.29 18.17
#